data_AF-A0A928KQT4-F1
#
_entry.id   AF-A0A928KQT4-F1
#
_cell.length_a   1.000
_cell.length_b   1.000
_cell.length_c   1.000
_cell.angle_alpha   90.00
_cell.angle_beta   90.00
_cell.angle_gamma   90.00
#
_symmetry.space_group_name_H-M   'P 1'
#
loop_
_entity.id
_entity.type
_entity.pdbx_description
1 polymer ?
#
loop_
_entity_poly.entity_id
_entity_poly.type
_entity_poly.pdbx_seq_one_letter_code
_entity_poly.pdbx_strand_id
1 'polypeptide(L)' 'MNKNITQLAEIYRNDDRILTEMIEEQKKRMKSLRGVALHTANREMLMLYEMRRDVRATAEHLEHYYDKNRNLTLCRYK' A
#
# COMPACT_ATOMS: atom_id res chain seq x y z
N MET A 1 -28.00 -1.86 2.31
CA MET A 1 -27.48 -0.49 2.58
C MET A 1 -25.97 -0.61 2.85
N ASN A 2 -25.16 -0.97 1.83
CA ASN A 2 -23.72 -1.27 1.97
C ASN A 2 -22.82 -0.40 1.07
N LYS A 3 -23.36 0.67 0.47
CA LYS A 3 -22.65 1.47 -0.54
C LYS A 3 -21.39 2.14 0.02
N ASN A 4 -21.38 2.53 1.30
CA ASN A 4 -20.28 3.27 1.90
C ASN A 4 -19.00 2.43 2.06
N ILE A 5 -19.10 1.19 2.54
CA ILE A 5 -17.90 0.34 2.77
C ILE A 5 -17.27 -0.09 1.44
N THR A 6 -18.09 -0.45 0.44
CA THR A 6 -17.59 -0.78 -0.90
C THR A 6 -16.94 0.44 -1.56
N GLN A 7 -17.53 1.64 -1.43
CA GLN A 7 -16.93 2.88 -1.93
C GLN A 7 -15.60 3.19 -1.23
N LEU A 8 -15.50 2.98 0.09
CA LEU A 8 -14.23 3.14 0.81
C LEU A 8 -13.19 2.14 0.31
N ALA A 9 -13.55 0.87 0.10
CA ALA A 9 -12.64 -0.12 -0.47
C ALA A 9 -12.13 0.30 -1.86
N GLU A 10 -12.99 0.82 -2.73
CA GLU A 10 -12.61 1.36 -4.04
C GLU A 10 -11.62 2.53 -3.94
N ILE A 11 -11.83 3.44 -2.97
CA ILE A 11 -10.90 4.53 -2.69
C ILE A 11 -9.52 3.97 -2.31
N TYR A 12 -9.44 3.04 -1.35
CA TYR A 12 -8.17 2.42 -0.97
C TYR A 12 -7.52 1.63 -2.12
N ARG A 13 -8.30 1.03 -3.03
CA ARG A 13 -7.76 0.40 -4.25
C ARG A 13 -7.16 1.42 -5.22
N ASN A 14 -7.79 2.59 -5.35
CA ASN A 14 -7.21 3.67 -6.14
C ASN A 14 -5.91 4.20 -5.50
N ASP A 15 -5.86 4.30 -4.17
CA ASP A 15 -4.65 4.69 -3.45
C ASP A 15 -3.52 3.64 -3.61
N ASP A 16 -3.82 2.33 -3.60
CA ASP A 16 -2.85 1.25 -3.90
C ASP A 16 -2.25 1.42 -5.31
N ARG A 17 -3.07 1.83 -6.28
CA ARG A 17 -2.63 2.12 -7.65
C ARG A 17 -1.72 3.34 -7.70
N ILE A 18 -2.11 4.45 -7.08
CA ILE A 18 -1.29 5.67 -7.01
C ILE A 18 0.05 5.39 -6.35
N LEU A 19 0.06 4.69 -5.21
CA LEU A 19 1.30 4.31 -4.52
C LEU A 19 2.17 3.38 -5.38
N THR A 20 1.56 2.49 -6.16
CA THR A 20 2.31 1.66 -7.12
C THR A 20 2.98 2.50 -8.21
N GLU A 21 2.27 3.48 -8.77
CA GLU A 21 2.84 4.41 -9.76
C GLU A 21 4.01 5.21 -9.15
N MET A 22 3.85 5.74 -7.94
CA MET A 22 4.91 6.46 -7.21
C MET A 22 6.14 5.59 -6.94
N ILE A 23 5.94 4.32 -6.55
CA ILE A 23 7.02 3.35 -6.35
C ILE A 23 7.81 3.12 -7.64
N GLU A 24 7.13 2.96 -8.78
CA GLU A 24 7.81 2.75 -10.06
C GLU A 24 8.57 4.00 -10.54
N GLU A 25 8.02 5.19 -10.31
CA GLU A 25 8.73 6.45 -10.57
C GLU A 25 9.96 6.61 -9.68
N GLN A 26 9.83 6.33 -8.38
CA GLN A 26 10.94 6.39 -7.43
C GLN A 26 12.05 5.40 -7.82
N LYS A 27 11.72 4.17 -8.22
CA LYS A 27 12.71 3.19 -8.75
C LYS A 27 13.49 3.77 -9.92
N LYS A 28 12.81 4.41 -10.87
CA LYS A 28 13.47 5.02 -12.04
C LYS A 28 14.42 6.13 -11.60
N ARG A 29 13.97 7.05 -10.72
CA ARG A 29 14.79 8.13 -10.15
C ARG A 29 16.02 7.60 -9.42
N MET A 30 15.88 6.50 -8.66
CA MET A 30 16.96 5.95 -7.85
C MET A 30 18.14 5.39 -8.65
N LYS A 31 17.94 4.99 -9.92
CA LYS A 31 19.00 4.37 -10.75
C LYS A 31 20.24 5.27 -10.89
N SER A 32 20.05 6.58 -10.94
CA SER A 32 21.12 7.57 -11.07
C SER A 32 21.67 8.09 -9.74
N LEU A 33 21.05 7.77 -8.59
CA LEU A 33 21.45 8.27 -7.29
C LEU A 33 22.65 7.48 -6.71
N ARG A 34 23.48 8.16 -5.90
CA ARG A 34 24.63 7.58 -5.20
C ARG A 34 24.79 8.20 -3.81
N GLY A 35 25.56 7.53 -2.95
CA GLY A 35 25.92 8.03 -1.61
C GLY A 35 24.70 8.36 -0.73
N VAL A 36 24.76 9.51 -0.05
CA VAL A 36 23.71 9.97 0.87
C VAL A 36 22.36 10.11 0.17
N ALA A 37 22.33 10.60 -1.07
CA ALA A 37 21.08 10.75 -1.83
C ALA A 37 20.40 9.39 -2.10
N LEU A 38 21.18 8.35 -2.39
CA LEU A 38 20.65 7.00 -2.55
C LEU A 38 20.17 6.42 -1.21
N HIS A 39 20.88 6.68 -0.11
CA HIS A 39 20.44 6.24 1.22
C HIS A 39 19.09 6.87 1.61
N THR A 40 18.93 8.17 1.41
CA THR A 40 17.66 8.86 1.66
C THR A 40 16.54 8.31 0.77
N ALA A 41 16.81 8.13 -0.53
CA ALA A 41 15.82 7.59 -1.46
C ALA A 41 15.41 6.14 -1.13
N ASN A 42 16.33 5.32 -0.60
CA ASN A 42 16.00 3.98 -0.09
C ASN A 42 15.06 4.04 1.12
N ARG A 43 15.23 5.00 2.03
CA ARG A 43 14.30 5.21 3.16
C ARG A 43 12.93 5.66 2.68
N GLU A 44 12.88 6.62 1.75
CA GLU A 44 11.64 7.04 1.08
C GLU A 44 10.93 5.84 0.42
N MET A 45 11.69 4.99 -0.26
CA MET A 45 11.19 3.79 -0.92
C MET A 45 10.58 2.80 0.07
N LEU A 46 11.22 2.57 1.21
CA LEU A 46 10.69 1.71 2.27
C LEU A 46 9.36 2.24 2.80
N MET A 47 9.27 3.55 3.07
CA MET A 47 8.03 4.17 3.54
C MET A 47 6.89 3.99 2.52
N LEU A 48 7.16 4.17 1.22
CA LEU A 48 6.16 3.95 0.17
C LEU A 48 5.67 2.48 0.15
N TYR A 49 6.56 1.51 0.37
CA TYR A 49 6.17 0.11 0.47
C TYR A 49 5.31 -0.20 1.70
N GLU A 50 5.65 0.38 2.86
CA GLU A 50 4.85 0.24 4.08
C GLU A 50 3.45 0.85 3.91
N MET A 51 3.37 2.07 3.39
CA MET A 51 2.09 2.72 3.07
C MET A 51 1.25 1.88 2.12
N ARG A 52 1.85 1.33 1.04
CA ARG A 52 1.12 0.50 0.09
C ARG A 52 0.60 -0.79 0.74
N ARG A 53 1.41 -1.43 1.57
CA ARG A 53 1.01 -2.62 2.32
C ARG A 53 -0.21 -2.34 3.20
N ASP A 54 -0.19 -1.23 3.93
CA ASP A 54 -1.28 -0.87 4.85
C ASP A 54 -2.56 -0.51 4.09
N VAL A 55 -2.43 0.26 3.00
CA VAL A 55 -3.55 0.61 2.11
C VAL A 55 -4.18 -0.64 1.51
N ARG A 56 -3.36 -1.56 0.98
CA ARG A 56 -3.86 -2.83 0.42
C ARG A 56 -4.54 -3.69 1.48
N ALA A 57 -3.94 -3.82 2.66
CA ALA A 57 -4.54 -4.58 3.76
C ALA A 57 -5.89 -3.99 4.19
N THR A 58 -5.99 -2.65 4.19
CA THR A 58 -7.24 -1.95 4.51
C THR A 58 -8.29 -2.14 3.42
N ALA A 59 -7.93 -2.05 2.14
CA ALA A 59 -8.83 -2.35 1.03
C ALA A 59 -9.40 -3.78 1.15
N GLU A 60 -8.51 -4.76 1.35
CA GLU A 60 -8.90 -6.17 1.52
C GLU A 60 -9.80 -6.37 2.76
N HIS A 61 -9.53 -5.66 3.85
CA HIS A 61 -10.37 -5.70 5.04
C HIS A 61 -11.78 -5.16 4.76
N LEU A 62 -11.88 -4.03 4.05
CA LEU A 62 -13.17 -3.40 3.73
C LEU A 62 -13.97 -4.22 2.73
N GLU A 63 -13.33 -4.80 1.70
CA GLU A 63 -13.96 -5.70 0.72
C GLU A 63 -14.64 -6.90 1.39
N HIS A 64 -14.05 -7.40 2.48
CA HIS A 64 -14.52 -8.57 3.22
C HIS A 64 -15.12 -8.23 4.58
N TYR A 65 -15.49 -6.97 4.82
CA TYR A 65 -15.92 -6.51 6.15
C TYR A 65 -17.10 -7.30 6.72
N TYR A 66 -18.05 -7.71 5.87
CA TYR A 66 -19.20 -8.52 6.28
C TYR A 66 -18.97 -10.03 6.18
N ASP A 67 -17.80 -10.45 5.73
CA ASP A 67 -17.47 -11.84 5.45
C ASP A 67 -17.00 -12.52 6.75
N LYS A 68 -17.98 -12.97 7.56
CA LYS A 68 -17.77 -13.52 8.92
C LYS A 68 -16.79 -14.71 9.01
N ASN A 69 -16.43 -15.32 7.88
CA ASN A 69 -15.56 -16.50 7.82
C ASN A 69 -14.10 -16.17 7.51
N ARG A 70 -13.74 -14.90 7.25
CA ARG A 70 -12.36 -14.53 6.90
C ARG A 70 -11.59 -14.12 8.16
N ASN A 71 -10.86 -15.06 8.75
CA ASN A 71 -9.79 -14.77 9.70
C ASN A 71 -8.73 -13.94 8.97
N LEU A 72 -8.78 -12.62 9.11
CA LEU A 72 -7.73 -11.73 8.66
C LEU A 72 -6.48 -12.06 9.47
N THR A 73 -5.57 -12.82 8.89
CA THR A 73 -4.18 -12.84 9.32
C THR A 73 -3.61 -11.45 9.05
N LEU A 74 -3.91 -10.50 9.93
CA LEU A 74 -3.08 -9.31 10.14
C LEU A 74 -1.66 -9.85 10.27
N CYS A 75 -0.79 -9.43 9.36
CA CYS A 75 0.53 -9.98 9.13
C CYS A 75 1.20 -10.44 10.44
N ARG A 76 1.25 -11.76 10.65
CA ARG A 76 2.13 -12.35 11.65
C ARG A 76 3.56 -12.10 11.17
N TYR A 77 4.29 -11.28 11.91
CA TYR A 77 5.74 -11.27 11.87
C TYR A 77 6.22 -12.68 12.27
N LYS A 78 6.90 -13.36 11.35
CA LYS A 78 7.81 -14.47 11.63
C LYS A 78 9.21 -13.98 11.38
#